data_AF-A0A0A7EFL3-F1
#
_entry.id   AF-A0A0A7EFL3-F1
#
_cell.length_a   1.000
_cell.length_b   1.000
_cell.length_c   1.000
_cell.angle_alpha   90.00
_cell.angle_beta   90.00
_cell.angle_gamma   90.00
#
_symmetry.space_group_name_H-M   'P 1'
#
loop_
_entity.id
_entity.type
_entity.pdbx_description
1 polymer ?
#
loop_
_entity_poly.entity_id
_entity_poly.type
_entity_poly.pdbx_seq_one_letter_code
_entity_poly.pdbx_strand_id
1 'polypeptide(L)'
;MRSRYSAYCEKNSEYIHNTYANSKRAANSVREIAAFAELADFIGLTVYRFEESDNTAIVHFKADYLCDGYYCQLEETSNFTLEDGEWRYLDGTLTPHTEQKIGRNDKCPCGSEKKFKKCHAA
;
A
#
# COMPACT_ATOMS: atom_id res chain seq x y z
N MET A 1 6.52 -3.40 7.38
CA MET A 1 6.09 -2.64 6.19
C MET A 1 5.95 -3.52 4.94
N ARG A 2 7.03 -4.11 4.39
CA ARG A 2 6.96 -4.86 3.10
C ARG A 2 5.92 -6.00 3.10
N SER A 3 5.80 -6.71 4.21
CA SER A 3 4.77 -7.74 4.38
C SER A 3 3.34 -7.20 4.29
N ARG A 4 3.07 -6.00 4.83
CA ARG A 4 1.77 -5.33 4.69
C ARG A 4 1.49 -4.97 3.23
N TYR A 5 2.50 -4.48 2.49
CA TYR A 5 2.37 -4.24 1.06
C TYR A 5 2.01 -5.53 0.30
N SER A 6 2.73 -6.63 0.56
CA SER A 6 2.39 -7.93 -0.04
C SER A 6 0.99 -8.40 0.32
N ALA A 7 0.55 -8.20 1.57
CA ALA A 7 -0.80 -8.52 1.98
C ALA A 7 -1.88 -7.69 1.25
N TYR A 8 -1.59 -6.43 0.90
CA TYR A 8 -2.47 -5.66 0.01
C TYR A 8 -2.51 -6.24 -1.40
N CYS A 9 -1.37 -6.69 -1.95
CA CYS A 9 -1.34 -7.37 -3.26
C CYS A 9 -2.14 -8.67 -3.25
N GLU A 10 -2.07 -9.44 -2.17
CA GLU A 10 -2.77 -10.73 -1.98
C GLU A 10 -4.20 -10.57 -1.46
N LYS A 11 -4.67 -9.34 -1.25
CA LYS A 11 -5.99 -9.01 -0.67
C LYS A 11 -6.20 -9.63 0.74
N ASN A 12 -5.12 -9.92 1.47
CA ASN A 12 -5.14 -10.49 2.82
C ASN A 12 -5.42 -9.40 3.88
N SER A 13 -6.69 -9.01 3.94
CA SER A 13 -7.15 -7.91 4.79
C SER A 13 -7.05 -8.23 6.29
N GLU A 14 -7.14 -9.50 6.67
CA GLU A 14 -6.95 -9.95 8.06
C GLU A 14 -5.52 -9.72 8.53
N TYR A 15 -4.53 -10.03 7.71
CA TYR A 15 -3.11 -9.77 8.04
C TYR A 15 -2.86 -8.28 8.24
N ILE A 16 -3.41 -7.44 7.35
CA ILE A 16 -3.26 -5.99 7.44
C ILE A 16 -3.92 -5.47 8.72
N HIS A 17 -5.15 -5.90 9.02
CA HIS A 17 -5.87 -5.56 10.25
C HIS A 17 -5.07 -5.96 11.51
N ASN A 18 -4.59 -7.20 11.55
CA ASN A 18 -3.87 -7.73 12.70
C ASN A 18 -2.50 -7.06 12.88
N THR A 19 -1.90 -6.51 11.84
CA THR A 19 -0.62 -5.79 11.95
C THR A 19 -0.78 -4.29 12.21
N TYR A 20 -1.99 -3.78 12.47
CA TYR A 20 -2.19 -2.46 13.07
C TYR A 20 -1.91 -2.49 14.58
N ALA A 21 -1.46 -1.34 15.11
CA ALA A 21 -1.35 -1.09 16.53
C ALA A 21 -2.73 -1.21 17.18
N ASN A 22 -2.76 -1.70 18.43
CA ASN A 22 -4.03 -1.99 19.10
C ASN A 22 -4.96 -0.76 19.17
N SER A 23 -4.38 0.42 19.39
CA SER A 23 -5.08 1.71 19.44
C SER A 23 -5.78 2.11 18.12
N LYS A 24 -5.35 1.54 16.99
CA LYS A 24 -5.81 1.92 15.64
C LYS A 24 -6.67 0.85 14.99
N ARG A 25 -6.62 -0.39 15.49
CA ARG A 25 -7.32 -1.54 14.92
C ARG A 25 -8.84 -1.34 14.89
N ALA A 26 -9.43 -0.78 15.95
CA ALA A 26 -10.87 -0.51 16.01
C ALA A 26 -11.36 0.51 14.95
N ALA A 27 -10.50 1.42 14.52
CA ALA A 27 -10.81 2.44 13.52
C ALA A 27 -10.56 1.99 12.07
N ASN A 28 -9.97 0.81 11.86
CA ASN A 28 -9.61 0.30 10.54
C ASN A 28 -10.24 -1.08 10.36
N SER A 29 -11.51 -1.14 9.95
CA SER A 29 -12.21 -2.42 9.86
C SER A 29 -11.64 -3.28 8.72
N VAL A 30 -11.66 -4.61 8.90
CA VAL A 30 -11.26 -5.57 7.85
C VAL A 30 -12.04 -5.32 6.56
N ARG A 31 -13.31 -4.92 6.66
CA ARG A 31 -14.18 -4.63 5.52
C ARG A 31 -13.69 -3.44 4.69
N GLU A 32 -13.29 -2.35 5.33
CA GLU A 32 -12.78 -1.16 4.63
C GLU A 32 -11.43 -1.43 3.98
N ILE A 33 -10.55 -2.15 4.70
CA ILE A 33 -9.26 -2.61 4.17
C ILE A 33 -9.49 -3.48 2.93
N ALA A 34 -10.43 -4.42 2.98
CA ALA A 34 -10.78 -5.28 1.86
C ALA A 34 -11.33 -4.48 0.68
N ALA A 35 -12.26 -3.56 0.92
CA ALA A 35 -12.82 -2.72 -0.13
C ALA A 35 -11.74 -1.91 -0.86
N PHE A 36 -10.77 -1.34 -0.13
CA PHE A 36 -9.64 -0.65 -0.73
C PHE A 36 -8.71 -1.60 -1.48
N ALA A 37 -8.36 -2.74 -0.87
CA ALA A 37 -7.52 -3.75 -1.50
C ALA A 37 -8.11 -4.23 -2.82
N GLU A 38 -9.42 -4.46 -2.93
CA GLU A 38 -10.08 -4.87 -4.17
C GLU A 38 -10.00 -3.81 -5.28
N LEU A 39 -10.03 -2.53 -4.94
CA LEU A 39 -9.98 -1.44 -5.91
C LEU A 39 -8.57 -1.10 -6.38
N ALA A 40 -7.56 -1.31 -5.53
CA ALA A 40 -6.18 -0.93 -5.78
C ALA A 40 -5.33 -2.14 -6.19
N ASP A 41 -4.84 -2.13 -7.43
CA ASP A 41 -3.87 -3.09 -7.90
C ASP A 41 -2.45 -2.55 -7.74
N PHE A 42 -1.78 -3.00 -6.69
CA PHE A 42 -0.39 -2.62 -6.39
C PHE A 42 0.59 -3.25 -7.39
N ILE A 43 1.36 -2.40 -8.06
CA ILE A 43 2.28 -2.79 -9.14
C ILE A 43 3.74 -2.44 -8.86
N GLY A 44 4.02 -1.66 -7.82
CA GLY A 44 5.39 -1.27 -7.47
C GLY A 44 5.52 -0.81 -6.03
N LEU A 45 6.67 -1.11 -5.43
CA LEU A 45 7.06 -0.63 -4.11
C LEU A 45 8.53 -0.17 -4.15
N THR A 46 8.76 1.06 -3.71
CA THR A 46 10.09 1.63 -3.49
C THR A 46 10.22 2.05 -2.04
N VAL A 47 11.23 1.55 -1.32
CA VAL A 47 11.52 1.98 0.06
C VAL A 47 12.71 2.94 0.03
N TYR A 48 12.51 4.16 0.49
CA TYR A 48 13.52 5.22 0.47
C TYR A 48 14.36 5.26 1.75
N ARG A 49 13.71 5.13 2.91
CA ARG A 49 14.38 5.23 4.21
C ARG A 49 13.74 4.28 5.21
N PHE A 50 14.56 3.77 6.10
CA PHE A 50 14.16 2.98 7.26
C PHE A 50 15.02 3.40 8.45
N GLU A 51 14.36 3.69 9.57
CA GLU A 51 15.00 4.02 10.83
C GLU A 51 14.30 3.28 11.95
N GLU A 52 15.07 2.75 12.88
CA GLU A 52 14.58 2.02 14.05
C GLU A 52 15.26 2.59 15.30
N SER A 53 14.48 2.82 16.35
CA SER A 53 14.97 3.25 17.65
C SER A 53 14.10 2.64 18.75
N ASP A 54 14.73 1.84 19.60
CA ASP A 54 14.10 1.14 20.72
C ASP A 54 12.84 0.36 20.32
N ASN A 55 11.67 0.90 20.63
CA ASN A 55 10.36 0.31 20.38
C ASN A 55 9.58 1.04 19.27
N THR A 56 10.27 1.83 18.45
CA THR A 56 9.68 2.61 17.35
C THR A 56 10.48 2.45 16.07
N ALA A 57 9.80 2.53 14.93
CA ALA A 57 10.45 2.55 13.63
C ALA A 57 9.72 3.45 12.64
N ILE A 58 10.46 4.04 11.71
CA ILE A 58 9.95 4.90 10.66
C ILE A 58 10.34 4.30 9.31
N VAL A 59 9.39 4.24 8.38
CA VAL A 59 9.63 3.78 7.01
C VAL A 59 9.08 4.81 6.04
N HIS A 60 9.97 5.39 5.22
CA HIS A 60 9.57 6.24 4.09
C HIS A 60 9.58 5.42 2.81
N PHE A 61 8.46 5.39 2.10
CA PHE A 61 8.30 4.58 0.90
C PHE A 61 7.31 5.20 -0.08
N LYS A 62 7.30 4.64 -1.28
CA LYS A 62 6.36 4.91 -2.35
C LYS A 62 5.77 3.61 -2.87
N ALA A 63 4.45 3.56 -2.96
CA ALA A 63 3.69 2.49 -3.57
C ALA A 63 3.02 3.01 -4.86
N ASP A 64 3.19 2.24 -5.92
CA ASP A 64 2.57 2.49 -7.22
C ASP A 64 1.43 1.48 -7.39
N TYR A 65 0.24 1.98 -7.70
CA TYR A 65 -0.95 1.13 -7.88
C TYR A 65 -1.83 1.65 -9.00
N LEU A 66 -2.73 0.79 -9.47
CA LEU A 66 -3.72 1.09 -10.48
C LEU A 66 -5.10 1.11 -9.83
N CYS A 67 -5.90 2.12 -10.16
CA CYS A 67 -7.27 2.26 -9.67
C CYS A 67 -8.11 2.95 -10.74
N ASP A 68 -9.22 2.35 -11.16
CA ASP A 68 -10.18 2.90 -12.13
C ASP A 68 -9.56 3.46 -13.43
N GLY A 69 -8.50 2.80 -13.95
CA GLY A 69 -7.81 3.26 -15.16
C GLY A 69 -6.79 4.39 -14.94
N TYR A 70 -6.51 4.74 -13.69
CA TYR A 70 -5.47 5.68 -13.30
C TYR A 70 -4.25 4.93 -12.75
N TYR A 71 -3.08 5.46 -13.07
CA TYR A 71 -1.85 5.18 -12.35
C TYR A 71 -1.78 6.13 -11.17
N CYS A 72 -1.72 5.57 -9.97
CA CYS A 72 -1.67 6.30 -8.73
C CYS A 72 -0.34 6.04 -8.01
N GLN A 73 0.24 7.11 -7.49
CA GLN A 73 1.44 7.05 -6.68
C GLN A 73 1.12 7.57 -5.28
N LEU A 74 1.35 6.71 -4.28
CA LEU A 74 1.25 7.03 -2.87
C LEU A 74 2.64 7.02 -2.28
N GLU A 75 3.07 8.14 -1.73
CA GLU A 75 4.30 8.24 -0.95
C GLU A 75 3.91 8.54 0.50
N GLU A 76 4.50 7.77 1.41
CA GLU A 76 4.11 7.77 2.82
C GLU A 76 5.34 7.58 3.71
N THR A 77 5.37 8.35 4.79
CA THR A 77 6.24 8.08 5.94
C THR A 77 5.40 7.44 7.05
N SER A 78 5.57 6.13 7.25
CA SER A 78 4.86 5.36 8.26
C SER A 78 5.64 5.26 9.56
N ASN A 79 4.93 5.35 10.68
CA ASN A 79 5.39 5.07 12.01
C ASN A 79 4.94 3.67 12.44
N PHE A 80 5.87 2.90 13.00
CA PHE A 80 5.65 1.59 13.58
C PHE A 80 6.03 1.60 15.06
N THR A 81 5.36 0.78 15.84
CA THR A 81 5.68 0.56 17.26
C THR A 81 5.77 -0.93 17.54
N LEU A 82 6.64 -1.32 18.47
CA LEU A 82 6.83 -2.69 18.90
C LEU A 82 5.86 -3.00 20.06
N GLU A 83 4.81 -3.78 19.80
CA GLU A 83 3.83 -4.24 20.78
C GLU A 83 3.94 -5.75 20.94
N ASP A 84 4.14 -6.24 22.17
CA ASP A 84 4.25 -7.68 22.48
C ASP A 84 5.31 -8.43 21.66
N GLY A 85 6.40 -7.74 21.30
CA GLY A 85 7.49 -8.31 20.48
C GLY A 85 7.20 -8.33 18.97
N GLU A 86 6.08 -7.77 18.52
CA GLU A 86 5.71 -7.68 17.11
C GLU A 86 5.60 -6.22 16.64
N TRP A 87 6.13 -5.92 15.45
CA TRP A 87 6.01 -4.60 14.85
C TRP A 87 4.58 -4.34 14.35
N ARG A 88 3.97 -3.26 14.82
CA ARG A 88 2.63 -2.82 14.46
C ARG A 88 2.64 -1.46 13.77
N TYR A 89 1.83 -1.31 12.73
CA TYR A 89 1.62 -0.02 12.06
C TYR A 89 0.78 0.89 12.97
N LEU A 90 1.33 2.06 13.32
CA LEU A 90 0.67 3.04 14.17
C LEU A 90 -0.09 4.06 13.32
N ASP A 91 0.63 4.82 12.51
CA ASP A 91 0.05 5.78 11.57
C ASP A 91 1.08 6.13 10.49
N GLY A 92 0.71 7.00 9.57
CA GLY A 92 1.62 7.51 8.58
C GLY A 92 1.17 8.87 8.05
N THR A 93 2.15 9.62 7.58
CA THR A 93 1.90 10.89 6.89
C THR A 93 2.00 10.65 5.39
N LEU A 94 0.89 10.89 4.69
CA LEU A 94 0.81 10.85 3.24
C LEU A 94 1.33 12.16 2.66
N THR A 95 2.22 12.07 1.67
CA THR A 95 2.47 13.20 0.77
C THR A 95 1.38 13.24 -0.31
N PRO A 96 1.16 14.40 -0.96
CA PRO A 96 0.13 14.52 -1.99
C PRO A 96 0.28 13.44 -3.07
N HIS A 97 -0.78 12.65 -3.26
CA HIS A 97 -0.79 11.59 -4.26
C HIS A 97 -0.77 12.20 -5.65
N THR A 98 -0.10 11.53 -6.58
CA THR A 98 -0.17 11.86 -8.00
C THR A 98 -1.01 10.81 -8.69
N GLU A 99 -2.00 11.26 -9.47
CA GLU A 99 -2.81 10.40 -10.32
C GLU A 99 -2.63 10.78 -11.79
N GLN A 100 -2.49 9.78 -12.65
CA GLN A 100 -2.35 9.96 -14.08
C GLN A 100 -3.27 9.00 -14.81
N LYS A 101 -4.18 9.53 -15.64
CA LYS A 101 -5.06 8.71 -16.47
C LYS A 101 -4.26 7.90 -17.49
N ILE A 102 -4.56 6.62 -17.60
CA ILE A 102 -3.90 5.72 -18.56
C ILE A 102 -4.80 5.55 -19.79
N GLY A 103 -4.25 5.81 -20.98
CA GLY A 103 -4.94 5.52 -22.23
C GLY A 103 -5.07 4.02 -22.46
N ARG A 104 -6.22 3.56 -22.96
CA ARG A 104 -6.50 2.13 -23.23
C ARG A 104 -5.42 1.44 -24.09
N ASN A 105 -4.77 2.17 -24.98
CA ASN A 105 -3.74 1.64 -25.89
C ASN A 105 -2.31 1.87 -25.41
N ASP A 106 -2.11 2.59 -24.29
CA ASP A 106 -0.79 2.87 -23.73
C ASP A 106 -0.18 1.60 -23.14
N LYS A 107 1.15 1.60 -22.96
CA LYS A 107 1.82 0.50 -22.26
C LYS A 107 1.35 0.44 -20.81
N CYS A 108 1.06 -0.75 -20.33
CA CYS A 108 0.66 -0.95 -18.94
C CYS A 108 1.84 -0.63 -18.00
N PRO A 109 1.64 0.23 -16.98
CA PRO A 109 2.70 0.63 -16.06
C PRO A 109 3.20 -0.48 -15.14
N CYS A 110 2.50 -1.63 -15.09
CA CYS A 110 2.90 -2.80 -14.30
C CYS A 110 4.15 -3.55 -14.82
N GLY A 111 4.78 -3.08 -15.89
CA GLY A 111 5.97 -3.72 -16.47
C GLY A 111 5.72 -4.95 -17.37
N SER A 112 4.46 -5.31 -17.65
CA SER A 112 4.13 -6.50 -18.46
C SER A 112 4.35 -6.36 -19.98
N GLU A 113 4.76 -5.17 -20.43
CA GLU A 113 4.88 -4.75 -21.84
C GLU A 113 3.58 -4.79 -22.68
N LYS A 114 2.47 -5.28 -22.11
CA LYS A 114 1.15 -5.31 -22.75
C LYS A 114 0.52 -3.92 -22.80
N LYS A 115 -0.41 -3.70 -23.74
CA LYS A 115 -1.30 -2.53 -23.72
C LYS A 115 -2.20 -2.58 -22.49
N PHE A 116 -2.54 -1.44 -21.91
CA PHE A 116 -3.35 -1.34 -20.69
C PHE A 116 -4.66 -2.14 -20.79
N LYS A 117 -5.41 -2.00 -21.90
CA LYS A 117 -6.64 -2.76 -22.17
C LYS A 117 -6.50 -4.28 -22.25
N LYS A 118 -5.27 -4.79 -22.38
CA LYS A 118 -4.96 -6.24 -22.44
C LYS A 118 -4.29 -6.73 -21.15
N CYS A 119 -4.26 -5.89 -20.12
CA CYS A 119 -3.58 -6.18 -18.86
C CYS A 119 -4.47 -5.86 -17.67
N HIS A 120 -4.65 -4.58 -17.32
CA HIS A 120 -5.32 -4.13 -16.09
C HIS A 120 -6.57 -3.26 -16.33
N ALA A 121 -7.01 -3.11 -17.59
CA ALA A 121 -8.28 -2.44 -17.92
C ALA A 121 -9.41 -3.43 -18.25
N ALA A 122 -9.36 -4.61 -17.62
CA ALA A 122 -10.33 -5.69 -17.84
C ALA A 122 -11.72 -5.30 -17.33
#